data_AF-A0A6N2ZBF8-F1
#
_entry.id   AF-A0A6N2ZBF8-F1
#
_cell.length_a   1.000
_cell.length_b   1.000
_cell.length_c   1.000
_cell.angle_alpha   90.00
_cell.angle_beta   90.00
_cell.angle_gamma   90.00
#
_symmetry.space_group_name_H-M   'P 1'
#
loop_
_entity.id
_entity.type
_entity.pdbx_description
1 polymer ?
#
loop_
_entity_poly.entity_id
_entity_poly.type
_entity_poly.pdbx_seq_one_letter_code
_entity_poly.pdbx_strand_id
1 'polypeptide(L)'
;MNKKTVLFALLVTLFLFVILNYKDNKNYKFVQQVNSERLLEAREAKNTIYESIELPSCNMSQEEMYSLFITKDNMNIARNYYNYDNNVVLKNDAIEDINLLFNALKFGYGGYEIFGGDEVFTKVKNNILKEINSHDNLLVKDLENILISNLSFIKDNHFRINENPVFKEKYTYYYNNDHPIIKDGQEYYMNLESKKYKIESINKDKDIGNYIHYTLNKNGLLSYELGILSLENKQLEVLISNNDHKKTISINLEQSNNTVKNASIKEQYWLYKTK
;
A
#
# COMPACT_ATOMS: atom_id res chain seq x y z
N MET A 1 -58.75 34.41 -0.36
CA MET A 1 -57.95 33.18 -0.18
C MET A 1 -58.36 32.53 1.14
N ASN A 2 -58.76 31.26 1.14
CA ASN A 2 -59.30 30.59 2.34
C ASN A 2 -58.16 30.39 3.37
N LYS A 3 -58.39 30.73 4.64
CA LYS A 3 -57.37 30.63 5.73
C LYS A 3 -56.73 29.24 5.82
N LYS A 4 -57.49 28.18 5.52
CA LYS A 4 -56.97 26.80 5.47
C LYS A 4 -55.95 26.59 4.35
N THR A 5 -56.15 27.22 3.19
CA THR A 5 -55.24 27.15 2.04
C THR A 5 -53.93 27.90 2.31
N VAL A 6 -53.99 29.02 3.03
CA VAL A 6 -52.80 29.79 3.44
C VAL A 6 -51.96 29.00 4.46
N LEU A 7 -52.62 28.37 5.44
CA LEU A 7 -51.94 27.55 6.45
C LEU A 7 -51.28 26.30 5.85
N PHE A 8 -51.97 25.65 4.90
CA PHE A 8 -51.41 24.50 4.18
C PHE A 8 -50.19 24.91 3.35
N ALA A 9 -50.26 26.03 2.63
CA ALA A 9 -49.13 26.54 1.86
C ALA A 9 -47.91 26.85 2.74
N LEU A 10 -48.12 27.43 3.93
CA LEU A 10 -47.06 27.70 4.92
C LEU A 10 -46.41 26.42 5.47
N LEU A 11 -47.20 25.38 5.74
CA LEU A 11 -46.66 24.10 6.20
C LEU A 11 -45.84 23.42 5.12
N VAL A 12 -46.28 23.48 3.86
CA VAL A 12 -45.54 22.90 2.72
C VAL A 12 -44.24 23.66 2.46
N THR A 13 -44.22 24.99 2.54
CA THR A 13 -42.96 25.76 2.41
C THR A 13 -42.01 25.52 3.58
N LEU A 14 -42.51 25.41 4.81
CA LEU A 14 -41.67 25.07 5.96
C LEU A 14 -41.08 23.67 5.82
N PHE A 15 -41.87 22.69 5.36
CA PHE A 15 -41.42 21.32 5.12
C PHE A 15 -40.38 21.25 3.99
N LEU A 16 -40.61 21.97 2.88
CA LEU A 16 -39.64 22.08 1.79
C LEU A 16 -38.35 22.79 2.25
N PHE A 17 -38.45 23.83 3.07
CA PHE A 17 -37.30 24.52 3.65
C PHE A 17 -36.49 23.58 4.55
N VAL A 18 -37.15 22.73 5.35
CA VAL A 18 -36.49 21.70 6.16
C VAL A 18 -35.83 20.65 5.26
N ILE A 19 -36.49 20.13 4.22
CA ILE A 19 -35.90 19.16 3.29
C ILE A 19 -34.70 19.74 2.54
N LEU A 20 -34.79 20.99 2.09
CA LEU A 20 -33.72 21.66 1.34
C LEU A 20 -32.52 21.96 2.24
N ASN A 21 -32.74 22.29 3.52
CA ASN A 21 -31.66 22.48 4.50
C ASN A 21 -31.14 21.18 5.13
N TYR A 22 -31.88 20.07 5.02
CA TYR A 22 -31.45 18.76 5.51
C TYR A 22 -30.27 18.18 4.70
N LYS A 23 -29.87 18.84 3.62
CA LYS A 23 -28.80 18.40 2.73
C LYS A 23 -27.42 18.99 3.08
N ASP A 24 -27.19 19.38 4.33
CA ASP A 24 -25.82 19.53 4.83
C ASP A 24 -25.26 18.14 5.20
N ASN A 25 -25.00 17.33 4.16
CA ASN A 25 -24.47 15.99 4.34
C ASN A 25 -23.00 16.12 4.76
N LYS A 26 -22.75 16.16 6.07
CA LYS A 26 -21.39 16.23 6.66
C LYS A 26 -20.45 15.20 6.04
N ASN A 27 -20.95 14.03 5.62
CA ASN A 27 -20.14 13.03 4.93
C ASN A 27 -19.67 13.47 3.54
N TYR A 28 -20.48 14.23 2.80
CA TYR A 28 -20.07 14.74 1.49
C TYR A 28 -18.92 15.75 1.61
N LYS A 29 -19.04 16.70 2.56
CA LYS A 29 -17.95 17.64 2.88
C LYS A 29 -16.70 16.89 3.33
N PHE A 30 -16.86 15.87 4.17
CA PHE A 30 -15.73 15.07 4.64
C PHE A 30 -15.06 14.29 3.49
N VAL A 31 -15.82 13.63 2.61
CA VAL A 31 -15.28 12.93 1.43
C VAL A 31 -14.54 13.90 0.50
N GLN A 32 -15.08 15.11 0.27
CA GLN A 32 -14.37 16.12 -0.51
C GLN A 32 -13.04 16.52 0.13
N GLN A 33 -13.03 16.75 1.45
CA GLN A 33 -11.80 17.06 2.19
C GLN A 33 -10.76 15.93 2.02
N VAL A 34 -11.16 14.67 2.27
CA VAL A 34 -10.25 13.52 2.12
C VAL A 34 -9.71 13.42 0.70
N ASN A 35 -10.55 13.58 -0.31
CA ASN A 35 -10.10 13.56 -1.70
C ASN A 35 -9.12 14.70 -2.00
N SER A 36 -9.35 15.90 -1.45
CA SER A 36 -8.45 17.04 -1.64
C SER A 36 -7.10 16.86 -0.93
N GLU A 37 -7.09 16.33 0.29
CA GLU A 37 -5.88 16.01 1.04
C GLU A 37 -5.06 14.94 0.30
N ARG A 38 -5.70 13.85 -0.14
CA ARG A 38 -5.02 12.79 -0.92
C ARG A 38 -4.49 13.28 -2.26
N LEU A 39 -5.18 14.21 -2.92
CA LEU A 39 -4.70 14.81 -4.16
C LEU A 39 -3.47 15.69 -3.93
N LEU A 40 -3.41 16.41 -2.81
CA LEU A 40 -2.25 17.21 -2.43
C LEU A 40 -1.06 16.31 -2.09
N GLU A 41 -1.25 15.31 -1.22
CA GLU A 41 -0.24 14.30 -0.89
C GLU A 41 0.29 13.60 -2.14
N ALA A 42 -0.60 13.18 -3.03
CA ALA A 42 -0.22 12.54 -4.28
C ALA A 42 0.58 13.48 -5.20
N ARG A 43 0.27 14.79 -5.22
CA ARG A 43 1.05 15.78 -5.99
C ARG A 43 2.43 16.01 -5.38
N GLU A 44 2.52 16.16 -4.06
CA GLU A 44 3.79 16.35 -3.35
C GLU A 44 4.70 15.12 -3.50
N ALA A 45 4.15 13.93 -3.32
CA ALA A 45 4.84 12.67 -3.56
C ALA A 45 5.25 12.51 -5.03
N LYS A 46 4.36 12.85 -5.97
CA LYS A 46 4.66 12.80 -7.41
C LYS A 46 5.81 13.74 -7.78
N ASN A 47 5.82 14.97 -7.28
CA ASN A 47 6.89 15.92 -7.56
C ASN A 47 8.22 15.43 -6.99
N THR A 48 8.22 14.86 -5.78
CA THR A 48 9.46 14.37 -5.13
C THR A 48 10.05 13.16 -5.86
N ILE A 49 9.20 12.20 -6.28
CA ILE A 49 9.66 10.93 -6.87
C ILE A 49 9.95 11.07 -8.37
N TYR A 50 9.07 11.70 -9.15
CA TYR A 50 9.24 11.76 -10.61
C TYR A 50 10.30 12.78 -11.06
N GLU A 51 10.52 13.87 -10.31
CA GLU A 51 11.58 14.82 -10.64
C GLU A 51 12.98 14.23 -10.41
N SER A 52 13.09 13.20 -9.56
CA SER A 52 14.35 12.49 -9.32
C SER A 52 14.60 11.26 -10.20
N ILE A 53 13.58 10.76 -10.90
CA ILE A 53 13.69 9.57 -11.76
C ILE A 53 14.06 10.01 -13.17
N GLU A 54 15.35 9.92 -13.50
CA GLU A 54 15.79 9.96 -14.89
C GLU A 54 15.54 8.59 -15.51
N LEU A 55 14.58 8.49 -16.43
CA LEU A 55 14.37 7.26 -17.18
C LEU A 55 15.62 6.97 -18.01
N PRO A 56 16.23 5.77 -17.90
CA PRO A 56 17.42 5.44 -18.66
C PRO A 56 17.09 5.51 -20.16
N SER A 57 17.94 6.21 -20.92
CA SER A 57 17.85 6.18 -22.38
C SER A 57 18.08 4.75 -22.87
N CYS A 58 17.06 4.14 -23.47
CA CYS A 58 17.18 2.82 -24.06
C CYS A 58 17.85 2.92 -25.44
N ASN A 59 19.14 2.58 -25.50
CA ASN A 59 19.92 2.51 -26.75
C ASN A 59 19.92 1.10 -27.35
N MET A 60 19.02 0.24 -26.88
CA MET A 60 18.92 -1.15 -27.28
C MET A 60 18.33 -1.25 -28.68
N SER A 61 18.90 -2.11 -29.52
CA SER A 61 18.31 -2.45 -30.81
C SER A 61 16.97 -3.16 -30.63
N GLN A 62 16.16 -3.18 -31.69
CA GLN A 62 14.86 -3.86 -31.66
C GLN A 62 15.02 -5.37 -31.39
N GLU A 63 16.10 -5.99 -31.87
CA GLU A 63 16.40 -7.41 -31.65
C GLU A 63 16.75 -7.70 -30.18
N GLU A 64 17.60 -6.87 -29.57
CA GLU A 64 17.92 -6.98 -28.15
C GLU A 64 16.69 -6.68 -27.26
N MET A 65 15.82 -5.76 -27.67
CA MET A 65 14.55 -5.54 -26.96
C MET A 65 13.66 -6.77 -27.08
N TYR A 66 13.65 -7.45 -28.24
CA TYR A 66 12.86 -8.66 -28.42
C TYR A 66 13.35 -9.84 -27.59
N SER A 67 14.65 -9.95 -27.35
CA SER A 67 15.21 -11.01 -26.50
C SER A 67 14.82 -10.89 -25.03
N LEU A 68 14.41 -9.70 -24.58
CA LEU A 68 13.85 -9.49 -23.23
C LEU A 68 12.41 -9.99 -23.07
N PHE A 69 11.66 -10.21 -24.17
CA PHE A 69 10.30 -10.73 -24.04
C PHE A 69 10.33 -12.24 -23.80
N ILE A 70 9.57 -12.66 -22.79
CA ILE A 70 9.33 -14.08 -22.52
C ILE A 70 8.58 -14.67 -23.72
N THR A 71 9.21 -15.62 -24.42
CA THR A 71 8.57 -16.32 -25.52
C THR A 71 7.55 -17.34 -25.01
N LYS A 72 6.65 -17.78 -25.89
CA LYS A 72 5.69 -18.85 -25.59
C LYS A 72 6.38 -20.12 -25.09
N ASP A 73 7.56 -20.43 -25.61
CA ASP A 73 8.32 -21.62 -25.22
C ASP A 73 8.95 -21.45 -23.83
N ASN A 74 9.47 -20.26 -23.49
CA ASN A 74 9.89 -19.95 -22.11
C ASN A 74 8.72 -20.12 -21.12
N MET A 75 7.51 -19.66 -21.47
CA MET A 75 6.32 -19.84 -20.63
C MET A 75 5.91 -21.31 -20.49
N ASN A 76 6.03 -22.11 -21.56
CA ASN A 76 5.71 -23.53 -21.53
C ASN A 76 6.68 -24.33 -20.66
N ILE A 77 7.98 -23.99 -20.68
CA ILE A 77 9.00 -24.58 -19.80
C ILE A 77 8.71 -24.21 -18.34
N ALA A 78 8.44 -22.93 -18.06
CA ALA A 78 8.13 -22.46 -16.71
C ALA A 78 6.85 -23.08 -16.13
N ARG A 79 5.87 -23.44 -16.99
CA ARG A 79 4.60 -24.04 -16.57
C ARG A 79 4.74 -25.49 -16.09
N ASN A 80 5.79 -26.19 -16.51
CA ASN A 80 6.08 -27.55 -16.06
C ASN A 80 7.05 -27.48 -14.87
N TYR A 81 6.49 -27.29 -13.68
CA TYR A 81 7.23 -27.17 -12.42
C TYR A 81 7.88 -28.52 -12.04
N TYR A 82 9.01 -28.85 -12.66
CA TYR A 82 9.87 -29.94 -12.23
C TYR A 82 10.84 -29.43 -11.15
N ASN A 83 11.12 -30.24 -10.15
CA ASN A 83 12.16 -29.92 -9.17
C ASN A 83 13.53 -30.13 -9.83
N TYR A 84 14.21 -29.02 -10.12
CA TYR A 84 15.54 -28.98 -10.73
C TYR A 84 16.64 -28.57 -9.75
N ASP A 85 16.35 -28.51 -8.45
CA ASP A 85 17.26 -27.92 -7.44
C ASP A 85 18.67 -28.50 -7.49
N ASN A 86 18.78 -29.80 -7.78
CA ASN A 86 20.04 -30.55 -7.83
C ASN A 86 20.68 -30.60 -9.24
N ASN A 87 20.08 -29.96 -10.24
CA ASN A 87 20.67 -29.88 -11.56
C ASN A 87 21.86 -28.93 -11.56
N VAL A 88 22.92 -29.32 -12.26
CA VAL A 88 24.10 -28.47 -12.47
C VAL A 88 23.79 -27.47 -13.58
N VAL A 89 24.10 -26.20 -13.32
CA VAL A 89 24.03 -25.10 -14.28
C VAL A 89 25.45 -24.82 -14.77
N LEU A 90 25.63 -24.72 -16.09
CA LEU A 90 26.91 -24.33 -16.66
C LEU A 90 27.18 -22.86 -16.32
N LYS A 91 28.42 -22.53 -15.90
CA LYS A 91 28.78 -21.15 -15.50
C LYS A 91 28.51 -20.13 -16.60
N ASN A 92 28.79 -20.47 -17.86
CA ASN A 92 28.57 -19.57 -18.99
C ASN A 92 27.07 -19.26 -19.15
N ASP A 93 26.21 -20.27 -19.10
CA ASP A 93 24.76 -20.11 -19.17
C ASP A 93 24.25 -19.25 -18.00
N ALA A 94 24.73 -19.52 -16.78
CA ALA A 94 24.38 -18.69 -15.62
C ALA A 94 24.80 -17.22 -15.81
N ILE A 95 26.00 -16.96 -16.35
CA ILE A 95 26.46 -15.59 -16.61
C ILE A 95 25.59 -14.90 -17.66
N GLU A 96 25.19 -15.61 -18.72
CA GLU A 96 24.28 -15.09 -19.75
C GLU A 96 22.90 -14.75 -19.16
N ASP A 97 22.34 -15.67 -18.36
CA ASP A 97 21.06 -15.46 -17.66
C ASP A 97 21.12 -14.26 -16.70
N ILE A 98 22.21 -14.09 -15.96
CA ILE A 98 22.40 -12.91 -15.09
C ILE A 98 22.47 -11.61 -15.92
N ASN A 99 23.14 -11.62 -17.07
CA ASN A 99 23.17 -10.45 -17.93
C ASN A 99 21.77 -10.10 -18.47
N LEU A 100 21.03 -11.11 -18.91
CA LEU A 100 19.65 -10.95 -19.38
C LEU A 100 18.73 -10.43 -18.28
N LEU A 101 18.80 -11.02 -17.08
CA LEU A 101 18.03 -10.59 -15.91
C LEU A 101 18.27 -9.12 -15.59
N PHE A 102 19.53 -8.67 -15.51
CA PHE A 102 19.82 -7.27 -15.16
C PHE A 102 19.41 -6.28 -16.26
N ASN A 103 19.40 -6.69 -17.53
CA ASN A 103 18.82 -5.90 -18.60
C ASN A 103 17.28 -5.80 -18.45
N ALA A 104 16.61 -6.92 -18.15
CA ALA A 104 15.17 -6.95 -17.89
C ALA A 104 14.79 -6.09 -16.68
N LEU A 105 15.61 -6.09 -15.62
CA LEU A 105 15.42 -5.22 -14.47
C LEU A 105 15.56 -3.74 -14.85
N LYS A 106 16.63 -3.37 -15.56
CA LYS A 106 16.88 -1.98 -15.98
C LYS A 106 15.76 -1.39 -16.83
N PHE A 107 15.24 -2.15 -17.79
CA PHE A 107 14.28 -1.64 -18.77
C PHE A 107 12.82 -2.03 -18.50
N GLY A 108 12.58 -3.00 -17.61
CA GLY A 108 11.25 -3.56 -17.37
C GLY A 108 10.76 -3.53 -15.93
N TYR A 109 11.64 -3.30 -14.93
CA TYR A 109 11.24 -3.26 -13.54
C TYR A 109 10.96 -1.84 -13.06
N GLY A 110 9.69 -1.52 -12.79
CA GLY A 110 9.29 -0.18 -12.35
C GLY A 110 9.92 0.29 -11.03
N GLY A 111 10.45 -0.62 -10.21
CA GLY A 111 11.18 -0.31 -8.99
C GLY A 111 12.67 0.02 -9.19
N TYR A 112 13.21 -0.06 -10.40
CA TYR A 112 14.66 0.02 -10.66
C TYR A 112 15.30 1.30 -10.09
N GLU A 113 14.84 2.47 -10.50
CA GLU A 113 15.37 3.76 -10.01
C GLU A 113 15.03 3.99 -8.53
N ILE A 114 13.86 3.53 -8.07
CA ILE A 114 13.44 3.65 -6.67
C ILE A 114 14.40 2.91 -5.72
N PHE A 115 14.94 1.78 -6.16
CA PHE A 115 15.87 0.96 -5.37
C PHE A 115 17.36 1.24 -5.66
N GLY A 116 17.67 2.40 -6.24
CA GLY A 116 19.05 2.92 -6.37
C GLY A 116 19.69 2.77 -7.75
N GLY A 117 18.91 2.39 -8.77
CA GLY A 117 19.29 2.50 -10.18
C GLY A 117 20.62 1.82 -10.56
N ASP A 118 21.31 2.37 -11.56
CA ASP A 118 22.54 1.79 -12.12
C ASP A 118 23.63 1.56 -11.06
N GLU A 119 23.79 2.45 -10.08
CA GLU A 119 24.82 2.33 -9.05
C GLU A 119 24.65 1.05 -8.21
N VAL A 120 23.45 0.83 -7.68
CA VAL A 120 23.16 -0.31 -6.82
C VAL A 120 23.10 -1.60 -7.65
N PHE A 121 22.37 -1.60 -8.75
CA PHE A 121 22.17 -2.81 -9.55
C PHE A 121 23.46 -3.29 -10.22
N THR A 122 24.33 -2.39 -10.71
CA THR A 122 25.61 -2.80 -11.30
C THR A 122 26.53 -3.44 -10.25
N LYS A 123 26.58 -2.88 -9.04
CA LYS A 123 27.35 -3.43 -7.93
C LYS A 123 26.87 -4.84 -7.57
N VAL A 124 25.55 -5.01 -7.45
CA VAL A 124 24.94 -6.30 -7.11
C VAL A 124 25.17 -7.33 -8.22
N LYS A 125 25.02 -6.94 -9.49
CA LYS A 125 25.35 -7.80 -10.65
C LYS A 125 26.78 -8.33 -10.57
N ASN A 126 27.74 -7.45 -10.32
CA ASN A 126 29.15 -7.83 -10.23
C ASN A 126 29.42 -8.78 -9.06
N ASN A 127 28.75 -8.60 -7.92
CA ASN A 127 28.83 -9.53 -6.78
C ASN A 127 28.29 -10.92 -7.14
N ILE A 128 27.12 -10.99 -7.77
CA ILE A 128 26.51 -12.25 -8.23
C ILE A 128 27.46 -12.98 -9.20
N LEU A 129 28.01 -12.27 -10.19
CA LEU A 129 28.96 -12.85 -11.15
C LEU A 129 30.23 -13.37 -10.46
N LYS A 130 30.72 -12.67 -9.43
CA LYS A 130 31.86 -13.12 -8.62
C LYS A 130 31.53 -14.39 -7.83
N GLU A 131 30.37 -14.45 -7.20
CA GLU A 131 29.90 -15.63 -6.47
C GLU A 131 29.75 -16.84 -7.40
N ILE A 132 29.09 -16.69 -8.55
CA ILE A 132 28.97 -17.75 -9.57
C ILE A 132 30.34 -18.29 -9.97
N ASN A 133 31.32 -17.42 -10.22
CA ASN A 133 32.65 -17.84 -10.64
C ASN A 133 33.41 -18.63 -9.55
N SER A 134 33.13 -18.35 -8.27
CA SER A 134 33.74 -19.03 -7.13
C SER A 134 33.19 -20.44 -6.82
N HIS A 135 32.06 -20.83 -7.40
CA HIS A 135 31.50 -22.17 -7.21
C HIS A 135 32.18 -23.18 -8.15
N ASP A 136 32.60 -24.34 -7.67
CA ASP A 136 33.17 -25.37 -8.56
C ASP A 136 32.08 -26.07 -9.39
N ASN A 137 31.00 -26.48 -8.72
CA ASN A 137 29.77 -26.97 -9.33
C ASN A 137 28.63 -26.08 -8.86
N LEU A 138 27.96 -25.40 -9.79
CA LEU A 138 26.84 -24.51 -9.49
C LEU A 138 25.53 -25.28 -9.67
N LEU A 139 24.77 -25.48 -8.61
CA LEU A 139 23.43 -26.05 -8.71
C LEU A 139 22.39 -24.95 -9.00
N VAL A 140 21.23 -25.34 -9.55
CA VAL A 140 20.08 -24.42 -9.68
C VAL A 140 19.73 -23.80 -8.33
N LYS A 141 19.74 -24.60 -7.25
CA LYS A 141 19.44 -24.08 -5.91
C LYS A 141 20.48 -23.07 -5.42
N ASP A 142 21.75 -23.25 -5.76
CA ASP A 142 22.81 -22.32 -5.40
C ASP A 142 22.61 -20.98 -6.12
N LEU A 143 22.32 -21.02 -7.42
CA LEU A 143 22.03 -19.82 -8.21
C LEU A 143 20.81 -19.06 -7.67
N GLU A 144 19.74 -19.78 -7.32
CA GLU A 144 18.55 -19.20 -6.68
C GLU A 144 18.90 -18.47 -5.37
N ASN A 145 19.69 -19.12 -4.50
CA ASN A 145 20.12 -18.55 -3.22
C ASN A 145 21.02 -17.32 -3.41
N ILE A 146 21.97 -17.37 -4.35
CA ILE A 146 22.84 -16.24 -4.70
C ILE A 146 21.98 -15.04 -5.13
N LEU A 147 21.01 -15.27 -6.02
CA LEU A 147 20.07 -14.25 -6.49
C LEU A 147 19.25 -13.64 -5.35
N ILE A 148 18.58 -14.48 -4.54
CA ILE A 148 17.74 -14.01 -3.43
C ILE A 148 18.55 -13.19 -2.42
N SER A 149 19.76 -13.66 -2.07
CA SER A 149 20.65 -12.98 -1.13
C SER A 149 21.05 -11.60 -1.65
N ASN A 150 21.56 -11.55 -2.89
CA ASN A 150 22.10 -10.33 -3.49
C ASN A 150 21.01 -9.31 -3.86
N LEU A 151 19.79 -9.77 -4.19
CA LEU A 151 18.65 -8.90 -4.53
C LEU A 151 17.79 -8.49 -3.32
N SER A 152 18.15 -8.90 -2.10
CA SER A 152 17.38 -8.65 -0.86
C SER A 152 17.16 -7.18 -0.50
N PHE A 153 17.89 -6.26 -1.13
CA PHE A 153 17.65 -4.81 -1.01
C PHE A 153 16.33 -4.37 -1.66
N ILE A 154 15.77 -5.16 -2.58
CA ILE A 154 14.48 -4.91 -3.22
C ILE A 154 13.37 -5.25 -2.23
N LYS A 155 12.75 -4.21 -1.64
CA LYS A 155 11.65 -4.33 -0.67
C LYS A 155 10.29 -4.37 -1.36
N ASP A 156 10.12 -5.29 -2.31
CA ASP A 156 8.90 -5.47 -3.09
C ASP A 156 8.33 -6.89 -2.88
N ASN A 157 7.12 -6.98 -2.35
CA ASN A 157 6.43 -8.25 -2.07
C ASN A 157 6.05 -9.05 -3.33
N HIS A 158 6.05 -8.42 -4.51
CA HIS A 158 5.80 -9.10 -5.78
C HIS A 158 7.09 -9.67 -6.39
N PHE A 159 8.25 -9.18 -5.95
CA PHE A 159 9.54 -9.59 -6.51
C PHE A 159 9.96 -10.96 -5.99
N ARG A 160 9.98 -11.95 -6.89
CA ARG A 160 10.19 -13.36 -6.58
C ARG A 160 11.21 -13.98 -7.52
N ILE A 161 12.01 -14.90 -7.00
CA ILE A 161 12.89 -15.76 -7.77
C ILE A 161 12.42 -17.19 -7.53
N ASN A 162 12.00 -17.90 -8.58
CA ASN A 162 11.46 -19.26 -8.49
C ASN A 162 10.35 -19.38 -7.41
N GLU A 163 9.33 -18.51 -7.48
CA GLU A 163 8.24 -18.36 -6.49
C GLU A 163 8.65 -17.94 -5.06
N ASN A 164 9.95 -17.95 -4.75
CA ASN A 164 10.45 -17.52 -3.45
C ASN A 164 10.54 -16.00 -3.39
N PRO A 165 9.85 -15.36 -2.41
CA PRO A 165 9.90 -13.92 -2.26
C PRO A 165 11.30 -13.49 -1.82
N VAL A 166 11.86 -12.51 -2.51
CA VAL A 166 13.14 -11.91 -2.13
C VAL A 166 12.96 -11.10 -0.85
N PHE A 167 11.88 -10.32 -0.78
CA PHE A 167 11.46 -9.65 0.45
C PHE A 167 10.60 -10.58 1.31
N LYS A 168 11.14 -11.02 2.45
CA LYS A 168 10.48 -12.00 3.34
C LYS A 168 9.54 -11.36 4.37
N GLU A 169 9.69 -10.07 4.60
CA GLU A 169 8.93 -9.33 5.60
C GLU A 169 7.52 -9.04 5.11
N LYS A 170 6.53 -9.61 5.81
CA LYS A 170 5.12 -9.40 5.50
C LYS A 170 4.50 -8.44 6.50
N TYR A 171 4.54 -7.16 6.18
CA TYR A 171 3.78 -6.17 6.93
C TYR A 171 2.28 -6.48 6.83
N THR A 172 1.63 -6.46 7.98
CA THR A 172 0.20 -6.62 8.12
C THR A 172 -0.39 -5.36 8.71
N TYR A 173 -1.52 -4.92 8.18
CA TYR A 173 -2.23 -3.78 8.74
C TYR A 173 -3.04 -4.25 9.95
N TYR A 174 -2.84 -3.58 11.08
CA TYR A 174 -3.58 -3.79 12.32
C TYR A 174 -4.36 -2.53 12.66
N TYR A 175 -5.59 -2.66 13.15
CA TYR A 175 -6.46 -1.51 13.40
C TYR A 175 -7.36 -1.72 14.63
N ASN A 176 -7.98 -0.65 15.13
CA ASN A 176 -9.01 -0.72 16.17
C ASN A 176 -10.22 0.16 15.81
N ASN A 177 -11.39 -0.48 15.74
CA ASN A 177 -12.67 0.17 15.42
C ASN A 177 -13.57 0.43 16.65
N ASP A 178 -13.14 -0.01 17.84
CA ASP A 178 -13.90 0.18 19.08
C ASP A 178 -13.75 1.59 19.64
N HIS A 179 -12.67 2.28 19.24
CA HIS A 179 -12.39 3.65 19.63
C HIS A 179 -12.29 4.58 18.41
N PRO A 180 -13.43 5.00 17.81
CA PRO A 180 -13.44 5.94 16.70
C PRO A 180 -12.75 7.25 17.06
N ILE A 181 -11.98 7.77 16.10
CA ILE A 181 -11.19 8.98 16.26
C ILE A 181 -11.91 10.16 15.64
N ILE A 182 -11.84 11.30 16.32
CA ILE A 182 -12.40 12.58 15.90
C ILE A 182 -11.22 13.50 15.60
N LYS A 183 -11.11 13.95 14.35
CA LYS A 183 -10.17 15.01 13.95
C LYS A 183 -10.87 16.36 14.09
N ASP A 184 -10.23 17.31 14.78
CA ASP A 184 -10.71 18.67 14.95
C ASP A 184 -9.53 19.62 14.71
N GLY A 185 -9.49 20.24 13.53
CA GLY A 185 -8.30 20.93 13.04
C GLY A 185 -7.11 19.98 12.86
N GLN A 186 -6.01 20.26 13.58
CA GLN A 186 -4.78 19.45 13.59
C GLN A 186 -4.74 18.45 14.75
N GLU A 187 -5.75 18.45 15.61
CA GLU A 187 -5.77 17.65 16.82
C GLU A 187 -6.68 16.44 16.68
N TYR A 188 -6.32 15.36 17.36
CA TYR A 188 -7.06 14.11 17.37
C TYR A 188 -7.64 13.85 18.75
N TYR A 189 -8.85 13.32 18.76
CA TYR A 189 -9.62 13.08 19.97
C TYR A 189 -10.27 11.71 19.93
N MET A 190 -10.51 11.14 21.10
CA MET A 190 -11.28 9.91 21.26
C MET A 190 -12.30 10.07 22.40
N ASN A 191 -13.43 9.37 22.29
CA ASN A 191 -14.42 9.33 23.36
C ASN A 191 -14.21 8.06 24.21
N LEU A 192 -14.02 8.24 25.51
CA LEU A 192 -13.89 7.16 26.49
C LEU A 192 -14.75 7.49 27.69
N GLU A 193 -15.52 6.50 28.18
CA GLU A 193 -16.37 6.67 29.38
C GLU A 193 -17.27 7.92 29.28
N SER A 194 -17.82 8.17 28.09
CA SER A 194 -18.65 9.35 27.76
C SER A 194 -17.96 10.71 27.90
N LYS A 195 -16.62 10.75 27.91
CA LYS A 195 -15.81 11.99 27.91
C LYS A 195 -14.92 12.06 26.67
N LYS A 196 -14.74 13.27 26.13
CA LYS A 196 -13.84 13.56 25.02
C LYS A 196 -12.42 13.75 25.56
N TYR A 197 -11.45 13.00 25.07
CA TYR A 197 -10.04 13.15 25.41
C TYR A 197 -9.23 13.52 24.17
N LYS A 198 -8.26 14.43 24.32
CA LYS A 198 -7.26 14.72 23.30
C LYS A 198 -6.19 13.63 23.32
N ILE A 199 -5.75 13.21 22.15
CA ILE A 199 -4.61 12.29 21.98
C ILE A 199 -3.34 13.13 21.94
N GLU A 200 -2.41 12.84 22.84
CA GLU A 200 -1.14 13.57 23.00
C GLU A 200 0.03 12.83 22.34
N SER A 201 0.03 11.49 22.40
CA SER A 201 1.01 10.64 21.74
C SER A 201 0.53 9.20 21.64
N ILE A 202 1.10 8.46 20.70
CA ILE A 202 0.89 7.02 20.52
C ILE A 202 2.25 6.34 20.54
N ASN A 203 2.46 5.35 21.40
CA ASN A 203 3.77 4.72 21.63
C ASN A 203 4.89 5.74 21.90
N LYS A 204 4.58 6.82 22.62
CA LYS A 204 5.46 7.98 22.89
C LYS A 204 5.82 8.82 21.64
N ASP A 205 5.31 8.46 20.47
CA ASP A 205 5.42 9.24 19.26
C ASP A 205 4.40 10.37 19.25
N LYS A 206 4.88 11.59 18.98
CA LYS A 206 4.04 12.80 18.90
C LYS A 206 3.46 12.99 17.50
N ASP A 207 3.97 12.29 16.49
CA ASP A 207 3.40 12.30 15.15
C ASP A 207 2.24 11.31 15.06
N ILE A 208 1.13 11.72 15.66
CA ILE A 208 -0.09 10.91 15.79
C ILE A 208 -0.64 10.52 14.41
N GLY A 209 -0.41 11.34 13.37
CA GLY A 209 -0.91 11.08 12.01
C GLY A 209 -0.47 9.74 11.44
N ASN A 210 0.70 9.23 11.84
CA ASN A 210 1.22 7.93 11.41
C ASN A 210 0.39 6.73 11.88
N TYR A 211 -0.51 6.93 12.84
CA TYR A 211 -1.34 5.89 13.43
C TYR A 211 -2.84 6.09 13.16
N ILE A 212 -3.21 7.16 12.45
CA ILE A 212 -4.60 7.53 12.20
C ILE A 212 -4.91 7.37 10.73
N HIS A 213 -5.87 6.50 10.42
CA HIS A 213 -6.23 6.18 9.05
C HIS A 213 -7.72 6.36 8.79
N TYR A 214 -8.04 6.60 7.52
CA TYR A 214 -9.40 6.68 7.03
C TYR A 214 -10.08 5.31 7.04
N THR A 215 -11.31 5.26 7.53
CA THR A 215 -12.11 4.04 7.59
C THR A 215 -13.59 4.31 7.33
N LEU A 216 -14.39 3.26 7.18
CA LEU A 216 -15.84 3.34 7.18
C LEU A 216 -16.37 2.77 8.49
N ASN A 217 -17.17 3.54 9.22
CA ASN A 217 -17.82 3.04 10.42
C ASN A 217 -18.96 2.05 10.08
N LYS A 218 -19.58 1.45 11.11
CA LYS A 218 -20.67 0.47 10.96
C LYS A 218 -21.88 0.96 10.17
N ASN A 219 -22.04 2.27 10.00
CA ASN A 219 -23.13 2.88 9.21
C ASN A 219 -22.68 3.20 7.76
N GLY A 220 -21.48 2.78 7.34
CA GLY A 220 -20.91 3.08 6.03
C GLY A 220 -20.47 4.54 5.88
N LEU A 221 -20.30 5.27 7.00
CA LEU A 221 -19.86 6.65 6.97
C LEU A 221 -18.34 6.73 7.17
N LEU A 222 -17.69 7.60 6.39
CA LEU A 222 -16.26 7.83 6.52
C LEU A 222 -15.93 8.36 7.92
N SER A 223 -14.87 7.82 8.52
CA SER A 223 -14.41 8.09 9.88
C SER A 223 -12.89 7.93 9.97
N TYR A 224 -12.33 8.19 11.14
CA TYR A 224 -10.94 7.87 11.48
C TYR A 224 -10.89 6.70 12.47
N GLU A 225 -9.88 5.85 12.32
CA GLU A 225 -9.53 4.76 13.24
C GLU A 225 -8.04 4.81 13.61
N LEU A 226 -7.68 4.10 14.67
CA LEU A 226 -6.29 3.78 14.96
C LEU A 226 -5.87 2.61 14.09
N GLY A 227 -4.70 2.69 13.46
CA GLY A 227 -4.10 1.58 12.76
C GLY A 227 -2.61 1.76 12.49
N ILE A 228 -1.95 0.66 12.13
CA ILE A 228 -0.52 0.62 11.85
C ILE A 228 -0.17 -0.57 10.95
N LEU A 229 0.79 -0.38 10.04
CA LEU A 229 1.46 -1.47 9.35
C LEU A 229 2.60 -2.02 10.21
N SER A 230 2.53 -3.32 10.54
CA SER A 230 3.49 -3.96 11.45
C SER A 230 3.77 -5.41 11.05
N LEU A 231 4.96 -5.92 11.39
CA LEU A 231 5.32 -7.34 11.21
C LEU A 231 4.68 -8.24 12.26
N GLU A 232 4.31 -7.66 13.41
CA GLU A 232 3.73 -8.38 14.54
C GLU A 232 2.45 -7.69 15.02
N ASN A 233 1.58 -8.46 15.68
CA ASN A 233 0.40 -7.91 16.33
C ASN A 233 0.83 -6.90 17.40
N LYS A 234 0.23 -5.71 17.37
CA LYS A 234 0.59 -4.62 18.25
C LYS A 234 -0.57 -4.21 19.15
N GLN A 235 -0.18 -3.92 20.39
CA GLN A 235 -0.94 -3.05 21.28
C GLN A 235 -0.35 -1.64 21.15
N LEU A 236 -1.21 -0.62 21.11
CA LEU A 236 -0.81 0.78 21.12
C LEU A 236 -0.95 1.37 22.52
N GLU A 237 0.08 2.07 22.99
CA GLU A 237 0.01 2.90 24.19
C GLU A 237 -0.41 4.31 23.80
N VAL A 238 -1.63 4.71 24.14
CA VAL A 238 -2.18 6.03 23.78
C VAL A 238 -2.20 6.91 25.02
N LEU A 239 -1.41 7.99 25.00
CA LEU A 239 -1.46 9.03 26.01
C LEU A 239 -2.59 10.00 25.65
N ILE A 240 -3.52 10.15 26.59
CA ILE A 240 -4.69 11.01 26.42
C ILE A 240 -4.82 12.03 27.53
N SER A 241 -5.39 13.19 27.22
CA SER A 241 -5.61 14.29 28.14
C SER A 241 -7.06 14.80 28.10
N ASN A 242 -7.58 15.17 29.26
CA ASN A 242 -8.81 15.97 29.38
C ASN A 242 -8.59 16.96 30.51
N ASN A 243 -8.55 18.25 30.16
CA ASN A 243 -8.12 19.33 31.06
C ASN A 243 -6.73 18.99 31.64
N ASP A 244 -6.61 18.86 32.97
CA ASP A 244 -5.35 18.57 33.67
C ASP A 244 -5.10 17.07 33.92
N HIS A 245 -6.04 16.21 33.55
CA HIS A 245 -5.90 14.77 33.76
C HIS A 245 -5.30 14.11 32.53
N LYS A 246 -4.12 13.53 32.69
CA LYS A 246 -3.48 12.67 31.70
C LYS A 246 -3.54 11.22 32.15
N LYS A 247 -3.87 10.32 31.23
CA LYS A 247 -3.74 8.87 31.46
C LYS A 247 -3.23 8.20 30.18
N THR A 248 -2.47 7.13 30.35
CA THR A 248 -2.10 6.25 29.25
C THR A 248 -3.06 5.07 29.24
N ILE A 249 -3.57 4.73 28.07
CA ILE A 249 -4.38 3.53 27.87
C ILE A 249 -3.71 2.61 26.85
N SER A 250 -3.90 1.32 27.05
CA SER A 250 -3.42 0.30 26.13
C SER A 250 -4.58 -0.16 25.25
N ILE A 251 -4.45 0.02 23.94
CA ILE A 251 -5.46 -0.37 22.95
C ILE A 251 -4.93 -1.55 22.14
N ASN A 252 -5.63 -2.67 22.18
CA ASN A 252 -5.31 -3.83 21.35
C ASN A 252 -5.79 -3.58 19.93
N LEU A 253 -4.96 -3.93 18.96
CA LEU A 253 -5.33 -3.89 17.55
C LEU A 253 -5.75 -5.27 17.06
N GLU A 254 -6.68 -5.26 16.12
CA GLU A 254 -7.12 -6.43 15.37
C GLU A 254 -6.35 -6.51 14.06
N GLN A 255 -5.99 -7.73 13.66
CA GLN A 255 -5.34 -7.97 12.38
C GLN A 255 -6.35 -7.78 11.25
N SER A 256 -6.00 -6.99 10.23
CA SER A 256 -6.80 -6.94 9.01
C SER A 256 -6.80 -8.28 8.28
N ASN A 257 -7.99 -8.68 7.87
CA ASN A 257 -8.14 -9.79 6.95
C ASN A 257 -7.87 -9.26 5.54
N ASN A 258 -6.72 -9.61 4.97
CA ASN A 258 -6.30 -9.27 3.59
C ASN A 258 -7.25 -9.79 2.48
N THR A 259 -8.38 -10.38 2.87
CA THR A 259 -9.43 -10.83 1.97
C THR A 259 -10.75 -10.33 2.54
N VAL A 260 -11.42 -9.43 1.81
CA VAL A 260 -12.88 -9.36 1.90
C VAL A 260 -13.34 -10.68 1.30
N LYS A 261 -13.58 -11.70 2.13
CA LYS A 261 -14.31 -12.88 1.66
C LYS A 261 -15.64 -12.34 1.16
N ASN A 262 -15.79 -12.36 -0.16
CA ASN A 262 -16.97 -11.92 -0.88
C ASN A 262 -18.13 -12.89 -0.59
N ALA A 263 -18.58 -12.95 0.65
CA ALA A 263 -19.88 -13.46 0.99
C ALA A 263 -20.87 -12.36 0.56
N SER A 264 -21.43 -12.51 -0.63
CA SER A 264 -22.61 -11.79 -1.15
C SER A 264 -22.44 -10.45 -1.90
N ILE A 265 -21.39 -10.22 -2.69
CA ILE A 265 -21.53 -9.29 -3.84
C ILE A 265 -22.04 -10.08 -5.06
N LYS A 266 -23.27 -10.57 -4.95
CA LYS A 266 -24.16 -10.74 -6.10
C LYS A 266 -25.17 -9.61 -5.97
N GLU A 267 -25.17 -8.73 -6.96
CA GLU A 267 -26.02 -7.55 -7.10
C GLU A 267 -25.62 -6.34 -6.22
N GLN A 268 -24.94 -5.36 -6.84
CA GLN A 268 -25.45 -3.98 -6.93
C GLN A 268 -24.45 -3.04 -7.64
N TYR A 269 -24.89 -2.55 -8.81
CA TYR A 269 -24.56 -1.30 -9.50
C TYR A 269 -23.09 -0.94 -9.80
N TRP A 270 -22.67 -1.32 -11.01
CA TRP A 270 -21.80 -0.48 -11.85
C TRP A 270 -22.60 0.72 -12.35
N LEU A 271 -22.53 1.85 -11.66
CA LEU A 271 -22.87 3.16 -12.22
C LEU A 271 -21.59 3.99 -12.36
N TYR A 272 -21.50 4.71 -13.47
CA TYR A 272 -20.34 5.44 -14.02
C TYR A 272 -19.37 4.63 -14.90
N LYS A 273 -19.89 4.14 -16.04
CA LYS A 273 -19.16 4.29 -17.31
C LYS A 273 -19.44 5.69 -17.85
N THR A 274 -18.45 6.57 -17.82
CA THR A 274 -18.39 7.74 -18.70
C THR A 274 -17.60 7.37 -19.95
N LYS A 275 -18.31 7.20 -21.06
CA LYS A 275 -17.93 7.65 -22.41
C LYS A 275 -19.21 7.75 -23.22
#